data_AF-A0A8T5KQV7-F1
#
_entry.id   AF-A0A8T5KQV7-F1
#
_cell.length_a   1.000
_cell.length_b   1.000
_cell.length_c   1.000
_cell.angle_alpha   90.00
_cell.angle_beta   90.00
_cell.angle_gamma   90.00
#
_symmetry.space_group_name_H-M   'P 1'
#
loop_
_entity.id
_entity.type
_entity.pdbx_description
1 polymer ?
#
loop_
_entity_poly.entity_id
_entity_poly.type
_entity_poly.pdbx_seq_one_letter_code
_entity_poly.pdbx_strand_id
1 'polypeptide(L)'
;MVEILCPHCEGELELDDDASGEFECPLCNGEFEWNVEEDEKLTTANEAHQKMLDSVTLTDNRIVPSHGFNKMHPVAKVAAGAYVGSTVVLIILVLIVVIFLVFLLLIYLLFGPVMNGSFFA
;
A
#
# COMPACT_ATOMS: atom_id res chain seq x y z
N MET A 1 -22.93 -11.90 0.07
CA MET A 1 -22.28 -10.60 0.24
C MET A 1 -21.32 -10.74 1.40
N VAL A 2 -20.04 -10.51 1.16
CA VAL A 2 -18.97 -10.62 2.14
C VAL A 2 -18.31 -9.26 2.29
N GLU A 3 -18.10 -8.88 3.54
CA GLU A 3 -17.37 -7.67 3.90
C GLU A 3 -15.88 -7.99 3.86
N ILE A 4 -15.18 -7.41 2.89
CA ILE A 4 -13.73 -7.55 2.74
C ILE A 4 -13.06 -6.22 3.03
N LEU A 5 -11.82 -6.27 3.49
CA LEU A 5 -10.99 -5.09 3.64
C LEU A 5 -10.14 -4.91 2.39
N CYS A 6 -10.23 -3.72 1.78
CA CYS A 6 -9.39 -3.38 0.65
C CYS A 6 -7.90 -3.40 1.05
N PRO A 7 -7.02 -4.13 0.36
CA PRO A 7 -5.59 -4.20 0.70
C PRO A 7 -4.83 -2.88 0.50
N HIS A 8 -5.42 -1.90 -0.19
CA HIS A 8 -4.80 -0.62 -0.49
C HIS A 8 -5.18 0.50 0.47
N CYS A 9 -6.42 0.50 0.96
CA CYS A 9 -6.95 1.59 1.79
C CYS A 9 -7.58 1.13 3.11
N GLU A 10 -7.54 -0.18 3.39
CA GLU A 10 -8.14 -0.80 4.58
C GLU A 10 -9.62 -0.42 4.77
N GLY A 11 -10.28 -0.04 3.67
CA GLY A 11 -11.68 0.33 3.63
C GLY A 11 -12.54 -0.93 3.52
N GLU A 12 -13.65 -0.94 4.25
CA GLU A 12 -14.66 -1.99 4.17
C GLU A 12 -15.36 -1.91 2.81
N LEU A 13 -15.35 -3.03 2.08
CA LEU A 13 -16.01 -3.20 0.79
C LEU A 13 -16.98 -4.37 0.87
N GLU A 14 -18.18 -4.16 0.33
CA GLU A 14 -19.17 -5.21 0.15
C GLU A 14 -18.99 -5.80 -1.26
N LEU A 15 -18.46 -7.02 -1.36
CA LEU A 15 -18.42 -7.77 -2.61
C LEU A 15 -19.38 -8.96 -2.54
N ASP A 16 -19.83 -9.42 -3.71
CA ASP A 16 -20.60 -10.66 -3.81
C ASP A 16 -19.71 -11.86 -3.52
N ASP A 17 -20.26 -12.89 -2.88
CA ASP A 17 -19.49 -14.09 -2.46
C ASP A 17 -18.95 -14.87 -3.67
N ASP A 18 -19.61 -14.72 -4.82
CA ASP A 18 -19.25 -15.35 -6.10
C ASP A 18 -18.40 -14.43 -7.01
N ALA A 19 -18.02 -13.25 -6.53
CA ALA A 19 -17.15 -12.34 -7.26
C ALA A 19 -15.72 -12.92 -7.28
N SER A 20 -15.12 -13.05 -8.46
CA SER A 20 -13.73 -13.47 -8.64
C SER A 20 -13.08 -12.73 -9.81
N GLY A 21 -11.78 -12.47 -9.72
CA GLY A 21 -11.02 -11.72 -10.72
C GLY A 21 -10.52 -10.36 -10.21
N GLU A 22 -10.30 -9.42 -11.14
CA GLU A 22 -9.76 -8.09 -10.85
C GLU A 22 -10.88 -7.09 -10.58
N PHE A 23 -10.84 -6.46 -9.42
CA PHE A 23 -11.82 -5.48 -8.96
C PHE A 23 -11.16 -4.14 -8.66
N GLU A 24 -11.90 -3.06 -8.90
CA GLU A 24 -11.48 -1.72 -8.52
C GLU A 24 -12.19 -1.30 -7.23
N CYS A 25 -11.40 -0.86 -6.25
CA CYS A 25 -11.95 -0.35 -4.99
C CYS A 25 -12.63 1.01 -5.23
N PRO A 26 -13.93 1.19 -4.92
CA PRO A 26 -14.63 2.47 -5.09
C PRO A 26 -14.16 3.58 -4.15
N LEU A 27 -13.42 3.25 -3.08
CA LEU A 27 -12.92 4.21 -2.10
C LEU A 27 -11.57 4.82 -2.51
N CYS A 28 -10.73 4.05 -3.20
CA CYS A 28 -9.38 4.47 -3.54
C CYS A 28 -8.99 4.28 -5.01
N ASN A 29 -9.93 3.81 -5.84
CA ASN A 29 -9.72 3.47 -7.25
C ASN A 29 -8.51 2.53 -7.46
N GLY A 30 -8.26 1.65 -6.49
CA GLY A 30 -7.15 0.71 -6.51
C GLY A 30 -7.60 -0.65 -7.03
N GLU A 31 -6.90 -1.17 -8.03
CA GLU A 31 -7.11 -2.50 -8.60
C GLU A 31 -6.58 -3.57 -7.64
N PHE A 32 -7.37 -4.60 -7.38
CA PHE A 32 -6.99 -5.75 -6.57
C PHE A 32 -7.63 -7.04 -7.09
N GLU A 33 -6.89 -8.15 -6.97
CA GLU A 33 -7.39 -9.47 -7.33
C GLU A 33 -8.11 -10.11 -6.13
N TRP A 34 -9.30 -10.65 -6.36
CA TRP A 34 -10.13 -11.30 -5.37
C TRP A 34 -10.50 -12.70 -5.84
N ASN A 35 -10.39 -13.68 -4.93
CA ASN A 35 -10.84 -15.06 -5.14
C ASN A 35 -10.32 -15.73 -6.43
N VAL A 36 -9.06 -15.46 -6.81
CA VAL A 36 -8.37 -16.15 -7.92
C VAL A 36 -7.73 -17.43 -7.39
N GLU A 37 -8.06 -18.57 -8.02
CA GLU A 37 -7.45 -19.86 -7.68
C GLU A 37 -5.94 -19.81 -8.05
N GLU A 38 -5.07 -20.12 -7.08
CA GLU A 38 -3.61 -20.05 -7.21
C GLU A 38 -3.03 -21.03 -8.26
N ASP A 39 -3.91 -21.84 -8.83
CA ASP A 39 -3.66 -22.97 -9.71
C ASP A 39 -3.19 -22.55 -11.11
N GLU A 40 -3.50 -21.31 -11.54
CA GLU A 40 -3.12 -20.82 -12.87
C GLU A 40 -1.70 -20.23 -12.95
N LYS A 41 -1.05 -19.92 -11.82
CA LYS A 41 0.32 -19.36 -11.85
C LYS A 41 1.42 -20.43 -11.98
N LEU A 42 1.07 -21.70 -11.76
CA LEU A 42 2.02 -22.80 -11.68
C LEU A 42 2.03 -23.70 -12.92
N THR A 43 1.24 -23.42 -13.97
CA THR A 43 1.18 -24.28 -15.17
C THR A 43 2.03 -23.79 -16.34
N THR A 44 2.58 -22.58 -16.31
CA THR A 44 3.43 -22.07 -17.42
C THR A 44 4.94 -22.05 -17.15
N ALA A 45 5.43 -22.65 -16.05
CA ALA A 45 6.87 -22.75 -15.78
C ALA A 45 7.41 -24.18 -15.67
N ASN A 46 6.56 -25.21 -15.63
CA ASN A 46 6.97 -26.56 -15.21
C ASN A 46 6.77 -27.65 -16.27
N GLU A 47 6.30 -27.32 -17.48
CA GLU A 47 6.09 -28.29 -18.57
C GLU A 47 7.08 -28.18 -19.73
N ALA A 48 8.24 -27.51 -19.55
CA ALA A 48 9.30 -27.41 -20.57
C ALA A 48 10.69 -27.94 -20.15
N HIS A 49 10.83 -28.65 -19.01
CA HIS A 49 12.12 -29.22 -18.58
C HIS A 49 12.07 -30.72 -18.22
N GLN A 50 10.99 -31.44 -18.58
CA GLN A 50 10.83 -32.88 -18.30
C GLN A 50 11.09 -33.76 -19.53
N LYS A 51 12.01 -33.38 -20.42
CA LYS A 51 12.54 -34.25 -21.49
C LYS A 51 13.93 -33.73 -21.85
N MET A 52 14.96 -34.57 -21.70
CA MET A 52 16.39 -34.34 -21.99
C MET A 52 17.27 -34.00 -20.76
N LEU A 53 17.59 -34.99 -19.92
CA LEU A 53 18.85 -35.75 -19.99
C LEU A 53 19.08 -36.53 -18.68
N ASP A 54 18.44 -37.69 -18.61
CA ASP A 54 18.72 -38.78 -17.68
C ASP A 54 19.91 -39.64 -18.22
N SER A 55 20.91 -39.01 -18.86
CA SER A 55 21.92 -39.74 -19.65
C SER A 55 23.38 -39.33 -19.44
N VAL A 56 23.72 -38.54 -18.42
CA VAL A 56 25.14 -38.25 -18.12
C VAL A 56 25.37 -38.35 -16.63
N THR A 57 25.45 -39.58 -16.14
CA THR A 57 26.36 -39.88 -15.03
C THR A 57 27.75 -40.15 -15.62
N LEU A 58 28.79 -39.69 -14.90
CA LEU A 58 30.22 -39.94 -15.08
C LEU A 58 31.03 -38.79 -15.75
N THR A 59 32.03 -38.30 -15.00
CA THR A 59 32.96 -37.18 -15.26
C THR A 59 32.34 -35.81 -15.00
N ASP A 60 32.80 -34.95 -14.08
CA ASP A 60 34.17 -34.52 -13.84
C ASP A 60 34.21 -33.78 -12.49
N ASN A 61 35.08 -34.20 -11.57
CA ASN A 61 35.34 -33.49 -10.32
C ASN A 61 36.37 -32.39 -10.59
N ARG A 62 35.97 -31.34 -11.30
CA ARG A 62 36.80 -30.15 -11.53
C ARG A 62 36.36 -29.01 -10.62
N ILE A 63 37.19 -28.73 -9.63
CA ILE A 63 37.18 -27.48 -8.87
C ILE A 63 37.46 -26.34 -9.87
N VAL A 64 36.43 -25.57 -10.23
CA VAL A 64 36.58 -24.31 -10.96
C VAL A 64 36.55 -23.19 -9.92
N PRO A 65 37.62 -22.40 -9.72
CA PRO A 65 37.53 -21.20 -8.90
C PRO A 65 36.78 -20.14 -9.71
N SER A 66 35.49 -19.96 -9.38
CA SER A 66 34.68 -18.91 -10.00
C SER A 66 35.09 -17.55 -9.43
N HIS A 67 36.05 -16.91 -10.08
CA HIS A 67 36.36 -15.48 -9.94
C HIS A 67 35.38 -14.67 -10.80
N GLY A 68 34.74 -13.65 -10.23
CA GLY A 68 34.01 -12.62 -10.99
C GLY A 68 32.53 -12.56 -10.63
N PHE A 69 32.11 -11.79 -9.63
CA PHE A 69 31.78 -10.35 -9.73
C PHE A 69 30.50 -10.06 -10.52
N ASN A 70 29.37 -10.22 -9.84
CA ASN A 70 28.24 -9.32 -10.01
C ASN A 70 27.72 -8.99 -8.60
N LYS A 71 28.04 -7.78 -8.17
CA LYS A 71 27.27 -7.06 -7.16
C LYS A 71 25.81 -7.12 -7.61
N MET A 72 24.98 -7.91 -6.93
CA MET A 72 23.55 -7.73 -7.04
C MET A 72 23.23 -6.48 -6.23
N HIS A 73 23.00 -5.41 -6.98
CA HIS A 73 22.37 -4.16 -6.57
C HIS A 73 21.21 -4.45 -5.60
N PRO A 74 21.02 -3.71 -4.48
CA PRO A 74 19.72 -3.75 -3.83
C PRO A 74 18.72 -3.32 -4.91
N VAL A 75 17.82 -4.23 -5.27
CA VAL A 75 16.66 -3.88 -6.07
C VAL A 75 15.86 -2.95 -5.17
N ALA A 76 16.16 -1.66 -5.29
CA ALA A 76 15.34 -0.59 -4.80
C ALA A 76 14.01 -0.77 -5.52
N LYS A 77 13.10 -1.49 -4.87
CA LYS A 77 11.67 -1.36 -5.13
C LYS A 77 11.34 0.04 -4.65
N VAL A 78 11.57 1.01 -5.54
CA VAL A 78 10.91 2.29 -5.49
C VAL A 78 9.44 1.95 -5.71
N ALA A 79 8.75 1.69 -4.60
CA ALA A 79 7.31 1.76 -4.54
C ALA A 79 6.98 3.26 -4.68
N ALA A 80 6.99 3.74 -5.92
CA ALA A 80 6.37 5.01 -6.28
C ALA A 80 4.85 4.81 -6.27
N GLY A 81 4.31 4.45 -5.10
CA GLY A 81 2.89 4.42 -4.81
C GLY A 81 2.45 5.84 -4.41
N ALA A 82 1.39 6.31 -5.03
CA ALA A 82 0.97 7.71 -5.06
C ALA A 82 0.86 8.36 -3.67
N TYR A 83 1.76 9.31 -3.38
CA TYR A 83 1.73 10.17 -2.18
C TYR A 83 0.57 11.19 -2.18
N VAL A 84 -0.35 11.10 -3.14
CA VAL A 84 -1.40 12.10 -3.37
C VAL A 84 -2.43 12.08 -2.24
N GLY A 85 -2.82 10.91 -1.74
CA GLY A 85 -3.73 10.80 -0.59
C GLY A 85 -3.16 11.40 0.70
N SER A 86 -1.85 11.23 0.94
CA SER A 86 -1.17 11.78 2.11
C SER A 86 -1.18 13.32 2.11
N THR A 87 -0.94 13.94 0.96
CA THR A 87 -0.95 15.41 0.86
C THR A 87 -2.33 16.02 1.12
N VAL A 88 -3.40 15.39 0.63
CA VAL A 88 -4.77 15.88 0.84
C VAL A 88 -5.15 15.79 2.31
N VAL A 89 -4.83 14.68 2.98
CA VAL A 89 -5.07 14.50 4.42
C VAL A 89 -4.29 15.53 5.24
N LEU A 90 -3.03 15.80 4.88
CA LEU A 90 -2.22 16.82 5.55
C LEU A 90 -2.81 18.22 5.37
N ILE A 91 -3.29 18.57 4.16
CA ILE A 91 -3.93 19.86 3.89
C ILE A 91 -5.21 19.99 4.74
N ILE A 92 -6.04 18.95 4.81
CA ILE A 92 -7.27 18.96 5.62
C ILE A 92 -6.94 19.15 7.10
N LEU A 93 -5.94 18.42 7.63
CA LEU A 93 -5.50 18.58 9.02
C LEU A 93 -5.02 20.00 9.31
N VAL A 94 -4.22 20.59 8.43
CA VAL A 94 -3.75 21.98 8.57
C VAL A 94 -4.93 22.96 8.58
N LEU A 95 -5.90 22.78 7.68
CA LEU A 95 -7.11 23.62 7.63
C LEU A 95 -7.93 23.53 8.92
N ILE A 96 -8.12 22.33 9.47
CA ILE A 96 -8.83 22.13 10.74
C ILE A 96 -8.14 22.89 11.88
N VAL A 97 -6.80 22.78 11.98
CA VAL A 97 -6.02 23.48 13.01
C VAL A 97 -6.15 25.00 12.86
N VAL A 98 -6.06 25.52 11.63
CA VAL A 98 -6.20 26.96 11.37
C VAL A 98 -7.59 27.45 11.76
N ILE A 99 -8.65 26.74 11.36
CA ILE A 99 -10.04 27.09 11.70
C ILE A 99 -10.22 27.11 13.22
N PHE A 100 -9.69 26.11 13.93
CA PHE A 100 -9.76 26.03 15.39
C PHE A 100 -9.06 27.22 16.07
N LEU A 101 -7.87 27.59 15.61
CA LEU A 101 -7.14 28.74 16.14
C LEU A 101 -7.90 30.07 15.92
N VAL A 102 -8.50 30.24 14.74
CA VAL A 102 -9.34 31.41 14.46
C VAL A 102 -10.56 31.44 15.37
N PHE A 103 -11.22 30.29 15.58
CA PHE A 103 -12.36 30.18 16.47
C PHE A 103 -11.99 30.51 17.93
N LEU A 104 -10.86 29.99 18.42
CA LEU A 104 -10.34 30.35 19.75
C LEU A 104 -10.02 31.84 19.87
N LEU A 105 -9.44 32.45 18.83
CA LEU A 105 -9.15 33.88 18.79
C LEU A 105 -10.45 34.71 18.82
N LEU A 106 -11.48 34.30 18.06
CA LEU A 106 -12.79 34.94 18.09
C LEU A 106 -13.43 34.84 19.48
N ILE A 107 -13.40 33.66 20.10
CA ILE A 107 -13.85 33.49 21.49
C ILE A 107 -13.07 34.42 22.42
N TYR A 108 -11.75 34.48 22.30
CA TYR A 108 -10.93 35.35 23.12
C TYR A 108 -11.24 36.84 22.91
N LEU A 109 -11.54 37.27 21.69
CA LEU A 109 -11.95 38.67 21.45
C LEU A 109 -13.35 38.98 21.98
N LEU A 110 -14.28 38.01 21.91
CA LEU A 110 -15.65 38.17 22.41
C LEU A 110 -15.75 38.09 23.94
N PHE A 111 -15.02 37.15 24.56
CA PHE A 111 -15.11 36.83 25.98
C PHE A 111 -13.89 37.28 26.80
N GLY A 112 -12.75 37.59 26.16
CA GLY A 112 -11.56 38.12 26.81
C GLY A 112 -11.82 39.41 27.57
N PRO A 113 -12.58 40.39 27.04
CA PRO A 113 -12.95 41.59 27.80
C PRO A 113 -13.84 41.27 29.02
N VAL A 114 -14.65 40.21 28.95
CA VAL A 114 -15.54 39.79 30.04
C VAL A 114 -14.76 39.13 31.17
N MET A 115 -13.77 38.28 30.86
CA MET A 115 -12.95 37.57 31.85
C MET A 115 -11.80 38.42 32.41
N ASN A 116 -11.30 39.41 31.65
CA ASN A 116 -10.28 40.35 32.10
C ASN A 116 -10.86 41.59 32.80
N GLY A 117 -12.18 41.79 32.74
CA GLY A 117 -12.86 43.00 33.21
C GLY A 117 -13.42 42.95 34.64
N SER A 118 -13.43 41.79 35.31
CA SER A 118 -13.94 41.65 36.68
C SER A 118 -12.90 41.91 37.78
N PHE A 119 -11.88 42.71 37.49
CA PHE A 119 -10.91 43.22 38.50
C PHE A 119 -10.97 44.74 38.72
N PHE A 120 -11.88 45.46 38.05
CA PHE A 120 -12.13 46.88 38.31
C PHE A 120 -13.63 47.14 38.54
N ALA A 121 -14.14 46.66 39.67
CA ALA A 121 -15.30 47.22 40.36
C ALA A 121 -15.17 46.91 41.86
#